data_AF-S2Z6X0-F1
#
_entry.id   AF-S2Z6X0-F1
#
_cell.length_a   1.000
_cell.length_b   1.000
_cell.length_c   1.000
_cell.angle_alpha   90.00
_cell.angle_beta   90.00
_cell.angle_gamma   90.00
#
_symmetry.space_group_name_H-M   'P 1'
#
loop_
_entity.id
_entity.type
_entity.pdbx_description
1 polymer ?
#
loop_
_entity_poly.entity_id
_entity_poly.type
_entity_poly.pdbx_seq_one_letter_code
_entity_poly.pdbx_strand_id
1 'polypeptide(L)' 'MNMTNKRQTSKKVAAKASKQLTSPKSTPAQKSVAASALSQTKTGKTKKK' A
#
# COMPACT_ATOMS: atom_id res chain seq x y z
N MET A 1 -11.39 15.91 15.42
CA MET A 1 -10.35 14.94 15.81
C MET A 1 -9.59 14.49 14.56
N ASN A 2 -8.43 15.10 14.28
CA ASN A 2 -7.59 14.76 13.12
C ASN A 2 -6.82 13.48 13.42
N MET A 3 -7.42 12.33 13.10
CA MET A 3 -6.80 11.02 13.27
C MET A 3 -5.74 10.81 12.18
N THR A 4 -4.57 11.46 12.33
CA THR A 4 -3.39 11.17 11.52
C THR A 4 -2.96 9.75 11.84
N ASN A 5 -3.30 8.81 10.96
CA ASN A 5 -2.84 7.44 11.08
C ASN A 5 -1.31 7.43 10.95
N LYS A 6 -0.60 7.29 12.08
CA LYS A 6 0.86 7.28 12.17
C LYS A 6 1.47 5.95 11.70
N ARG A 7 0.65 4.90 11.58
CA ARG A 7 1.08 3.54 11.19
C ARG A 7 0.94 3.39 9.68
N GLN A 8 1.87 4.01 8.96
CA GLN A 8 1.90 3.92 7.50
C GLN A 8 3.17 3.30 6.98
N THR A 9 3.00 2.45 5.97
CA THR A 9 4.10 1.98 5.14
C THR A 9 4.69 3.16 4.38
N SER A 10 6.02 3.29 4.43
CA SER A 10 6.72 4.40 3.80
C SER A 10 6.49 4.41 2.28
N LYS A 11 6.56 5.60 1.65
CA LYS A 11 6.37 5.76 0.20
C LYS A 11 7.28 4.84 -0.63
N LYS A 12 8.49 4.55 -0.15
CA LYS A 12 9.44 3.63 -0.79
C LYS A 12 8.95 2.19 -0.77
N VAL A 13 8.41 1.73 0.35
CA VAL A 13 7.83 0.39 0.49
C VAL A 13 6.55 0.27 -0.34
N ALA A 14 5.72 1.32 -0.37
CA ALA A 14 4.55 1.42 -1.25
C ALA A 14 4.90 1.23 -2.73
N ALA A 15 5.94 1.95 -3.21
CA ALA A 15 6.37 1.87 -4.60
C ALA A 15 6.88 0.47 -4.96
N LYS A 16 7.64 -0.17 -4.07
CA LYS A 16 8.11 -1.56 -4.26
C LYS A 16 6.93 -2.54 -4.25
N ALA A 17 5.98 -2.39 -3.33
CA ALA A 17 4.78 -3.22 -3.27
C ALA A 17 3.90 -3.06 -4.52
N SER A 18 3.74 -1.84 -5.04
CA SER A 18 3.01 -1.59 -6.30
C SER A 18 3.64 -2.35 -7.47
N LYS A 19 4.96 -2.26 -7.61
CA LYS A 19 5.70 -2.99 -8.67
C LYS A 19 5.58 -4.50 -8.52
N GLN A 20 5.58 -5.00 -7.28
CA GLN A 20 5.41 -6.43 -7.02
C GLN A 20 3.96 -6.89 -7.26
N LEU A 21 2.97 -6.05 -7.02
CA LEU A 21 1.57 -6.38 -7.27
C LEU A 21 1.27 -6.50 -8.77
N THR A 22 1.86 -5.62 -9.59
CA THR A 22 1.65 -5.59 -11.04
C THR A 22 2.61 -6.46 -11.84
N SER A 23 3.64 -7.01 -11.19
CA SER A 23 4.61 -7.87 -11.85
C SER A 23 4.00 -9.23 -12.24
N PRO A 24 4.19 -9.68 -13.49
CA PRO A 24 3.71 -10.99 -13.95
C PRO A 24 4.48 -12.16 -13.31
N LYS A 25 5.67 -11.90 -12.75
CA LYS A 25 6.50 -12.91 -12.06
C LYS A 25 6.17 -13.08 -10.58
N SER A 26 5.22 -12.31 -10.06
CA SER A 26 4.88 -12.33 -8.62
C SER A 26 3.80 -13.35 -8.33
N THR A 27 4.04 -14.17 -7.31
CA THR A 27 3.12 -15.25 -6.91
C THR A 27 1.85 -14.68 -6.29
N PRO A 28 0.74 -15.44 -6.26
CA PRO A 28 -0.51 -15.00 -5.60
C PRO A 28 -0.30 -14.57 -4.15
N ALA A 29 0.54 -15.29 -3.40
CA ALA A 29 0.89 -14.94 -2.02
C ALA A 29 1.64 -13.59 -1.94
N GLN A 30 2.62 -13.36 -2.82
CA GLN A 30 3.36 -12.09 -2.88
C GLN A 30 2.44 -10.92 -3.24
N LYS A 31 1.48 -11.14 -4.14
CA LYS A 31 0.46 -10.15 -4.50
C LYS A 31 -0.44 -9.82 -3.31
N SER A 32 -0.88 -10.80 -2.54
CA SER A 32 -1.67 -10.56 -1.31
C SER A 32 -0.91 -9.74 -0.26
N VAL A 33 0.37 -10.06 -0.04
CA VAL A 33 1.22 -9.30 0.89
C VAL A 33 1.46 -7.88 0.38
N ALA A 34 1.74 -7.72 -0.91
CA ALA A 34 1.93 -6.41 -1.55
C ALA A 34 0.67 -5.54 -1.50
N ALA A 35 -0.51 -6.13 -1.75
CA ALA A 35 -1.80 -5.44 -1.63
C ALA A 35 -2.07 -4.98 -0.20
N SER A 36 -1.76 -5.83 0.79
CA SER A 36 -1.87 -5.49 2.21
C SER A 36 -0.95 -4.33 2.59
N ALA A 37 0.29 -4.37 2.11
CA ALA A 37 1.25 -3.29 2.31
C ALA A 37 0.77 -1.98 1.66
N LEU A 38 0.17 -2.02 0.47
CA LEU A 38 -0.39 -0.85 -0.21
C LEU A 38 -1.62 -0.27 0.49
N SER A 39 -2.50 -1.11 1.00
CA SER A 39 -3.68 -0.66 1.77
C SER A 39 -3.29 0.16 3.01
N GLN A 40 -2.11 -0.12 3.57
CA GLN A 40 -1.53 0.61 4.70
C GLN A 40 -0.77 1.88 4.30
N THR A 41 -0.61 2.17 2.99
CA THR A 41 0.04 3.39 2.47
C THR A 41 -0.97 4.53 2.35
N LYS A 42 -1.51 4.99 3.49
CA LYS A 42 -2.47 6.10 3.51
C LYS A 42 -1.80 7.47 3.30
N THR A 43 -1.26 7.78 2.12
CA THR A 43 -1.10 9.20 1.76
C THR A 43 -2.47 9.85 1.86
N GLY A 44 -2.66 10.89 2.69
CA GLY A 44 -3.95 11.44 3.11
C GLY A 44 -4.92 11.82 1.98
N LYS A 45 -5.54 10.83 1.33
CA LYS A 45 -6.62 11.01 0.39
C LYS A 45 -7.90 11.10 1.20
N THR A 46 -8.38 12.33 1.30
CA THR A 46 -9.79 12.65 1.47
C THR A 46 -10.61 11.67 0.64
N LYS A 47 -11.39 10.81 1.30
CA LYS A 47 -12.55 10.18 0.67
C LYS A 47 -13.47 11.34 0.27
N LYS A 48 -13.45 11.75 -1.00
CA LYS A 48 -14.58 12.48 -1.56
C LYS A 48 -15.59 11.41 -2.01
N LYS A 49 -16.77 11.56 -1.44
CA LYS A 49 -17.95 10.69 -1.46
C LYS A 49 -18.40 10.37 -2.88
#